data_AF-A0A143BJV6-F1
#
_entry.id   AF-A0A143BJV6-F1
#
_cell.length_a   1.000
_cell.length_b   1.000
_cell.length_c   1.000
_cell.angle_alpha   90.00
_cell.angle_beta   90.00
_cell.angle_gamma   90.00
#
_symmetry.space_group_name_H-M   'P 1'
#
loop_
_entity.id
_entity.type
_entity.pdbx_description
1 polymer ?
#
loop_
_entity_poly.entity_id
_entity_poly.type
_entity_poly.pdbx_seq_one_letter_code
_entity_poly.pdbx_strand_id
1 'polypeptide(L)'
;MSERVRWSWSRLRAPLLVLSMITASAVTAACTENLEGGAACPSLCPEQSEQFRDTTFEAVVLDTSLGGYPALGLGTNLLLANRPDTLVTRAIMRFDLLTTAYFPNGTGALDSISTVDSVFLKVPLDTTGRLGTTPVTLEVYDVDTTASDTVPAVLRALFRPDRLIGSLTLTPNATSDTIRIPISKTVMQAKIAAKSRLRVGMRLSGAGQLRLRAFTFGAGSTTLQYDAATDTSYRPIIVTAGTTLPNAPDDVNQAYSVYALTDVGSLPPETTGLVVGGYPAYRTYMRFNVPLRITDSSTIVRADLLLTQQPSRFGNVADSVAVFPLVPTTTSEISDLRRVLDLASEGTLTGIDTTRLVPRDSGQKALNVLALARSWRTLPTSVPRAFALRIALEGAQPAELRFFSSRASASLRPKLRITYLPKSEFVLP
;
A
#
# COMPACT_ATOMS: atom_id res chain seq x y z
N MET A 1 -15.36 -51.46 15.28
CA MET A 1 -14.08 -50.72 15.36
C MET A 1 -14.26 -49.66 16.43
N SER A 2 -14.11 -49.86 17.75
CA SER A 2 -13.14 -50.60 18.58
C SER A 2 -11.68 -50.27 18.26
N GLU A 3 -11.06 -49.42 19.09
CA GLU A 3 -9.84 -49.72 19.87
C GLU A 3 -9.63 -48.63 20.94
N ARG A 4 -9.82 -48.95 22.23
CA ARG A 4 -8.87 -49.49 23.24
C ARG A 4 -8.16 -48.35 24.02
N VAL A 5 -8.55 -48.05 25.27
CA VAL A 5 -8.30 -48.76 26.55
C VAL A 5 -6.85 -48.61 27.06
N ARG A 6 -6.70 -48.00 28.26
CA ARG A 6 -6.07 -48.54 29.50
C ARG A 6 -6.18 -47.46 30.60
N TRP A 7 -6.90 -47.65 31.72
CA TRP A 7 -6.57 -48.43 32.94
C TRP A 7 -5.23 -48.01 33.56
N SER A 8 -5.05 -47.75 34.86
CA SER A 8 -5.74 -48.13 36.11
C SER A 8 -5.43 -47.06 37.20
N TRP A 9 -6.27 -46.72 38.19
CA TRP A 9 -6.54 -47.43 39.46
C TRP A 9 -5.25 -47.95 40.12
N SER A 10 -4.90 -47.70 41.40
CA SER A 10 -5.70 -47.25 42.56
C SER A 10 -4.86 -47.32 43.86
N ARG A 11 -5.47 -46.88 44.98
CA ARG A 11 -5.31 -47.42 46.37
C ARG A 11 -4.06 -46.97 47.18
N LEU A 12 -4.07 -46.79 48.50
CA LEU A 12 -5.03 -46.97 49.61
C LEU A 12 -4.44 -46.27 50.87
N ARG A 13 -5.33 -45.70 51.69
CA ARG A 13 -5.43 -45.71 53.18
C ARG A 13 -4.25 -45.26 54.10
N ALA A 14 -4.65 -44.37 55.02
CA ALA A 14 -4.04 -43.86 56.26
C ALA A 14 -3.90 -44.94 57.38
N PRO A 15 -3.70 -44.59 58.69
CA PRO A 15 -2.79 -43.69 59.44
C PRO A 15 -2.01 -44.48 60.56
N LEU A 16 -1.49 -43.80 61.62
CA LEU A 16 -0.90 -44.30 62.91
C LEU A 16 0.64 -44.47 62.90
N LEU A 17 1.46 -44.21 63.93
CA LEU A 17 1.41 -43.54 65.25
C LEU A 17 2.85 -43.59 65.83
N VAL A 18 3.24 -42.58 66.64
CA VAL A 18 4.25 -42.57 67.74
C VAL A 18 5.74 -42.92 67.46
N LEU A 19 6.69 -42.02 67.79
CA LEU A 19 7.46 -41.98 69.07
C LEU A 19 8.79 -41.17 68.94
N SER A 20 8.90 -40.18 69.82
CA SER A 20 10.07 -39.52 70.43
C SER A 20 11.52 -39.85 69.99
N MET A 21 12.38 -38.82 69.83
CA MET A 21 13.35 -38.38 70.86
C MET A 21 14.40 -37.37 70.33
N ILE A 22 14.57 -36.28 71.10
CA ILE A 22 15.84 -35.69 71.60
C ILE A 22 16.72 -34.80 70.66
N THR A 23 16.61 -33.49 70.96
CA THR A 23 17.64 -32.43 71.14
C THR A 23 18.70 -32.14 70.07
N ALA A 24 18.80 -30.86 69.67
CA ALA A 24 19.81 -29.90 70.15
C ALA A 24 20.12 -28.83 69.06
N SER A 25 19.65 -27.61 69.33
CA SER A 25 20.26 -26.30 69.01
C SER A 25 21.30 -26.21 67.87
N ALA A 26 20.88 -25.60 66.75
CA ALA A 26 21.72 -24.66 66.02
C ALA A 26 20.83 -23.47 65.62
N VAL A 27 21.10 -22.30 66.21
CA VAL A 27 20.51 -21.02 65.81
C VAL A 27 21.05 -20.69 64.42
N THR A 28 20.31 -21.07 63.38
CA THR A 28 20.47 -20.43 62.08
C THR A 28 19.74 -19.09 62.16
N ALA A 29 20.49 -18.01 62.05
CA ALA A 29 19.92 -16.72 61.69
C ALA A 29 19.22 -16.91 60.34
N ALA A 30 17.92 -17.14 60.36
CA ALA A 30 17.10 -17.03 59.18
C ALA A 30 17.07 -15.54 58.82
N CYS A 31 17.84 -15.16 57.81
CA CYS A 31 17.58 -13.94 57.07
C CYS A 31 16.16 -14.05 56.53
N THR A 32 15.20 -13.40 57.21
CA THR A 32 13.89 -13.17 56.64
C THR A 32 14.10 -12.21 55.48
N GLU A 33 14.15 -12.73 54.25
CA GLU A 33 14.09 -11.89 53.05
C GLU A 33 12.72 -11.21 53.03
N ASN A 34 12.70 -9.99 53.54
CA ASN A 34 11.57 -9.10 53.38
C ASN A 34 11.70 -8.40 52.02
N LEU A 35 11.06 -8.96 50.99
CA LEU A 35 11.01 -8.41 49.63
C LEU A 35 10.13 -7.15 49.51
N GLU A 36 9.53 -6.66 50.61
CA GLU A 36 8.85 -5.36 50.67
C GLU A 36 9.78 -4.22 51.15
N GLY A 37 11.07 -4.50 51.35
CA GLY A 37 12.09 -3.55 51.80
C GLY A 37 12.58 -2.55 50.75
N GLY A 38 11.70 -1.88 50.01
CA GLY A 38 12.08 -0.74 49.15
C GLY A 38 12.56 0.50 49.92
N ALA A 39 12.41 0.51 51.26
CA ALA A 39 12.67 1.68 52.11
C ALA A 39 13.93 1.56 53.00
N ALA A 40 14.75 0.53 52.86
CA ALA A 40 15.77 0.20 53.86
C ALA A 40 17.09 1.00 53.78
N CYS A 41 17.30 1.89 52.80
CA CYS A 41 18.44 2.81 52.78
C CYS A 41 18.15 4.05 51.90
N PRO A 42 17.58 5.14 52.45
CA PRO A 42 17.41 6.40 51.73
C PRO A 42 18.75 7.03 51.30
N SER A 43 19.85 6.63 51.93
CA SER A 43 21.21 7.08 51.57
C SER A 43 21.83 6.33 50.39
N LEU A 44 21.38 5.11 50.09
CA LEU A 44 21.86 4.31 48.95
C LEU A 44 20.90 4.35 47.76
N CYS A 45 19.64 4.69 48.00
CA CYS A 45 18.65 5.03 46.98
C CYS A 45 18.15 6.44 47.28
N PRO A 46 18.87 7.51 46.86
CA PRO A 46 18.27 8.83 46.91
C PRO A 46 16.95 8.75 46.14
N GLU A 47 15.85 9.19 46.75
CA GLU A 47 14.55 9.36 46.08
C GLU A 47 14.67 10.47 45.02
N GLN A 48 15.54 10.29 44.03
CA GLN A 48 15.43 11.02 42.80
C GLN A 48 14.29 10.36 42.06
N SER A 49 13.08 10.89 42.26
CA SER A 49 12.02 10.68 41.30
C SER A 49 12.58 11.13 39.96
N GLU A 50 13.08 10.21 39.14
CA GLU A 50 13.63 10.57 37.83
C GLU A 50 12.47 11.18 37.03
N GLN A 51 12.52 12.50 36.81
CA GLN A 51 11.42 13.23 36.23
C GLN A 51 11.38 12.98 34.72
N PHE A 52 10.26 12.48 34.24
CA PHE A 52 9.98 12.46 32.80
C PHE A 52 10.00 13.88 32.24
N ARG A 53 10.73 14.07 31.15
CA ARG A 53 10.74 15.32 30.40
C ARG A 53 9.87 15.16 29.16
N ASP A 54 8.87 16.02 29.02
CA ASP A 54 8.07 16.14 27.80
C ASP A 54 8.58 17.33 26.97
N THR A 55 9.12 17.06 25.79
CA THR A 55 9.74 18.08 24.94
C THR A 55 9.11 18.06 23.56
N THR A 56 8.62 19.21 23.10
CA THR A 56 8.18 19.41 21.71
C THR A 56 9.18 20.30 20.99
N PHE A 57 9.65 19.87 19.83
CA PHE A 57 10.62 20.63 19.04
C PHE A 57 10.34 20.52 17.54
N GLU A 58 10.71 21.58 16.80
CA GLU A 58 10.70 21.60 15.33
C GLU A 58 11.89 20.78 14.81
N ALA A 59 11.77 19.46 14.95
CA ALA A 59 12.83 18.52 14.63
C ALA A 59 13.03 18.31 13.13
N VAL A 60 12.04 18.67 12.30
CA VAL A 60 12.03 18.35 10.88
C VAL A 60 12.96 19.30 10.13
N VAL A 61 14.08 18.74 9.64
CA VAL A 61 15.10 19.48 8.89
C VAL A 61 14.86 19.42 7.38
N LEU A 62 14.20 18.35 6.93
CA LEU A 62 13.84 18.16 5.54
C LEU A 62 12.48 17.50 5.48
N ASP A 63 11.57 18.08 4.70
CA ASP A 63 10.34 17.43 4.29
C ASP A 63 10.00 17.69 2.83
N THR A 64 9.37 16.70 2.22
CA THR A 64 8.91 16.78 0.83
C THR A 64 7.89 15.71 0.55
N SER A 65 7.08 15.91 -0.49
CA SER A 65 6.18 14.89 -1.02
C SER A 65 6.57 14.56 -2.45
N LEU A 66 6.73 13.26 -2.73
CA LEU A 66 7.13 12.74 -4.03
C LEU A 66 5.95 11.99 -4.65
N GLY A 67 5.66 12.30 -5.91
CA GLY A 67 4.55 11.71 -6.65
C GLY A 67 4.95 10.46 -7.44
N GLY A 68 3.96 9.87 -8.11
CA GLY A 68 4.16 8.72 -9.00
C GLY A 68 4.26 7.39 -8.24
N TYR A 69 3.51 7.25 -7.15
CA TYR A 69 3.40 5.98 -6.43
C TYR A 69 2.07 5.27 -6.72
N PRO A 70 2.06 3.92 -6.74
CA PRO A 70 3.24 3.07 -6.90
C PRO A 70 3.92 3.36 -8.23
N ALA A 71 5.15 2.87 -8.41
CA ALA A 71 5.79 2.99 -9.73
C ALA A 71 4.91 2.31 -10.79
N LEU A 72 4.97 2.83 -12.01
CA LEU A 72 4.23 2.29 -13.15
C LEU A 72 4.48 0.77 -13.26
N GLY A 73 3.43 -0.03 -13.42
CA GLY A 73 3.53 -1.50 -13.46
C GLY A 73 3.54 -2.23 -12.12
N LEU A 74 3.83 -1.54 -11.02
CA LEU A 74 3.88 -2.16 -9.68
C LEU A 74 2.57 -2.02 -8.90
N GLY A 75 1.58 -1.32 -9.47
CA GLY A 75 0.24 -1.26 -8.89
C GLY A 75 -0.48 -2.59 -9.04
N THR A 76 -1.07 -3.08 -7.95
CA THR A 76 -1.92 -4.29 -7.97
C THR A 76 -3.33 -4.01 -8.47
N ASN A 77 -3.75 -2.74 -8.44
CA ASN A 77 -5.05 -2.28 -8.91
C ASN A 77 -4.91 -0.99 -9.72
N LEU A 78 -5.78 -0.80 -10.70
CA LEU A 78 -6.00 0.45 -11.42
C LEU A 78 -7.32 1.06 -10.99
N LEU A 79 -7.30 2.35 -10.65
CA LEU A 79 -8.52 3.12 -10.44
C LEU A 79 -9.00 3.67 -11.79
N LEU A 80 -10.19 3.27 -12.20
CA LEU A 80 -10.90 3.86 -13.33
C LEU A 80 -12.00 4.77 -12.77
N ALA A 81 -11.97 6.06 -13.05
CA ALA A 81 -12.89 7.02 -12.49
C ALA A 81 -13.28 8.08 -13.51
N ASN A 82 -14.53 8.52 -13.42
CA ASN A 82 -15.04 9.67 -14.14
C ASN A 82 -15.80 10.58 -13.17
N ARG A 83 -15.08 11.56 -12.63
CA ARG A 83 -15.59 12.64 -11.78
C ARG A 83 -14.92 13.93 -12.28
N PRO A 84 -15.49 14.59 -13.30
CA PRO A 84 -14.82 15.66 -14.05
C PRO A 84 -14.31 16.83 -13.20
N ASP A 85 -14.90 17.03 -12.03
CA ASP A 85 -14.54 18.03 -11.04
C ASP A 85 -13.32 17.68 -10.18
N THR A 86 -13.01 16.39 -10.02
CA THR A 86 -12.05 15.90 -9.01
C THR A 86 -11.07 14.84 -9.52
N LEU A 87 -11.54 13.86 -10.30
CA LEU A 87 -10.72 12.76 -10.80
C LEU A 87 -11.28 12.18 -12.10
N VAL A 88 -10.46 12.19 -13.14
CA VAL A 88 -10.73 11.46 -14.38
C VAL A 88 -9.51 10.62 -14.72
N THR A 89 -9.71 9.32 -14.82
CA THR A 89 -8.65 8.36 -15.15
C THR A 89 -9.09 7.45 -16.28
N ARG A 90 -8.10 6.95 -17.01
CA ARG A 90 -8.26 5.96 -18.07
C ARG A 90 -7.31 4.81 -17.80
N ALA A 91 -7.66 3.60 -18.21
CA ALA A 91 -6.76 2.47 -18.16
C ALA A 91 -6.32 2.10 -19.57
N ILE A 92 -5.08 1.62 -19.69
CA ILE A 92 -4.49 1.12 -20.92
C ILE A 92 -4.01 -0.30 -20.66
N MET A 93 -4.33 -1.20 -21.57
CA MET A 93 -3.92 -2.60 -21.56
C MET A 93 -3.38 -2.97 -22.93
N ARG A 94 -2.21 -3.58 -22.99
CA ARG A 94 -1.55 -3.92 -24.26
C ARG A 94 -1.57 -5.42 -24.50
N PHE A 95 -1.91 -5.81 -25.71
CA PHE A 95 -1.86 -7.18 -26.23
C PHE A 95 -1.07 -7.12 -27.55
N ASP A 96 0.25 -6.99 -27.43
CA ASP A 96 1.11 -6.81 -28.60
C ASP A 96 1.31 -8.12 -29.39
N LEU A 97 1.07 -9.28 -28.76
CA LEU A 97 1.15 -10.59 -29.39
C LEU A 97 -0.23 -11.25 -29.38
N LEU A 98 -0.87 -11.30 -30.54
CA LEU A 98 -2.14 -12.02 -30.74
C LEU A 98 -1.85 -13.40 -31.31
N THR A 99 -2.52 -14.43 -30.80
CA THR A 99 -2.44 -15.78 -31.35
C THR A 99 -3.16 -15.83 -32.69
N THR A 100 -2.48 -16.27 -33.75
CA THR A 100 -3.03 -16.29 -35.13
C THR A 100 -3.35 -17.69 -35.65
N ALA A 101 -3.13 -18.72 -34.82
CA ALA A 101 -3.39 -20.11 -35.16
C ALA A 101 -3.96 -20.86 -33.95
N TYR A 102 -4.74 -21.90 -34.20
CA TYR A 102 -5.43 -22.67 -33.16
C TYR A 102 -5.47 -24.15 -33.52
N PHE A 103 -5.82 -25.01 -32.55
CA PHE A 103 -6.06 -26.43 -32.78
C PHE A 103 -7.57 -26.66 -32.93
N PRO A 104 -8.10 -26.91 -34.14
CA PRO A 104 -9.54 -27.08 -34.35
C PRO A 104 -10.13 -28.18 -33.47
N ASN A 105 -9.46 -29.32 -33.34
CA ASN A 105 -9.90 -30.46 -32.53
C ASN A 105 -9.16 -30.54 -31.17
N GLY A 106 -8.57 -29.44 -30.71
CA GLY A 106 -7.80 -29.37 -29.47
C GLY A 106 -6.45 -30.11 -29.45
N THR A 107 -6.10 -30.85 -30.52
CA THR A 107 -4.83 -31.57 -30.70
C THR A 107 -4.42 -31.58 -32.18
N GLY A 108 -3.15 -31.89 -32.48
CA GLY A 108 -2.68 -32.14 -33.85
C GLY A 108 -2.06 -30.94 -34.55
N ALA A 109 -2.45 -30.67 -35.80
CA ALA A 109 -1.92 -29.57 -36.59
C ALA A 109 -2.59 -28.24 -36.24
N LEU A 110 -1.82 -27.15 -36.28
CA LEU A 110 -2.34 -25.79 -36.13
C LEU A 110 -3.00 -25.34 -37.43
N ASP A 111 -4.19 -24.76 -37.32
CA ASP A 111 -4.86 -24.05 -38.42
C ASP A 111 -4.82 -22.55 -38.19
N SER A 112 -4.77 -21.78 -39.27
CA SER A 112 -4.81 -20.32 -39.23
C SER A 112 -6.20 -19.82 -38.83
N ILE A 113 -6.25 -18.78 -38.00
CA ILE A 113 -7.51 -18.17 -37.58
C ILE A 113 -7.99 -17.25 -38.71
N SER A 114 -8.98 -17.70 -39.47
CA SER A 114 -9.59 -16.95 -40.57
C SER A 114 -10.88 -16.23 -40.16
N THR A 115 -11.54 -16.68 -39.10
CA THR A 115 -12.78 -16.11 -38.56
C THR A 115 -12.70 -15.96 -37.05
N VAL A 116 -13.50 -15.06 -36.48
CA VAL A 116 -13.62 -14.88 -35.03
C VAL A 116 -15.10 -14.84 -34.68
N ASP A 117 -15.54 -15.73 -33.79
CA ASP A 117 -16.95 -15.84 -33.41
C ASP A 117 -17.31 -14.86 -32.29
N SER A 118 -16.57 -14.95 -31.19
CA SER A 118 -16.77 -14.14 -29.98
C SER A 118 -15.44 -13.58 -29.47
N VAL A 119 -15.48 -12.39 -28.84
CA VAL A 119 -14.31 -11.74 -28.23
C VAL A 119 -14.73 -11.06 -26.93
N PHE A 120 -14.00 -11.33 -25.86
CA PHE A 120 -14.22 -10.72 -24.56
C PHE A 120 -12.92 -10.23 -23.95
N LEU A 121 -12.94 -9.01 -23.41
CA LEU A 121 -11.94 -8.57 -22.44
C LEU A 121 -12.42 -8.98 -21.05
N LYS A 122 -11.70 -9.89 -20.41
CA LYS A 122 -12.00 -10.37 -19.06
C LYS A 122 -11.17 -9.58 -18.05
N VAL A 123 -11.82 -8.76 -17.24
CA VAL A 123 -11.17 -7.87 -16.26
C VAL A 123 -11.64 -8.23 -14.85
N PRO A 124 -10.74 -8.68 -13.97
CA PRO A 124 -11.08 -8.89 -12.57
C PRO A 124 -11.24 -7.55 -11.84
N LEU A 125 -12.22 -7.48 -10.95
CA LEU A 125 -12.56 -6.30 -10.16
C LEU A 125 -12.10 -6.48 -8.71
N ASP A 126 -11.80 -5.37 -8.06
CA ASP A 126 -11.76 -5.28 -6.60
C ASP A 126 -13.13 -4.82 -6.11
N THR A 127 -13.94 -5.78 -5.63
CA THR A 127 -15.30 -5.55 -5.12
C THR A 127 -15.33 -4.83 -3.77
N THR A 128 -14.18 -4.61 -3.12
CA THR A 128 -14.09 -3.75 -1.93
C THR A 128 -14.16 -2.26 -2.29
N GLY A 129 -13.95 -1.91 -3.57
CA GLY A 129 -14.18 -0.58 -4.10
C GLY A 129 -15.67 -0.33 -4.36
N ARG A 130 -16.20 0.79 -3.88
CA ARG A 130 -17.60 1.17 -4.12
C ARG A 130 -17.82 1.54 -5.60
N LEU A 131 -18.73 0.83 -6.28
CA LEU A 131 -19.17 1.05 -7.67
C LEU A 131 -20.03 2.33 -7.87
N GLY A 132 -20.12 3.20 -6.86
CA GLY A 132 -21.10 4.29 -6.81
C GLY A 132 -22.52 3.79 -6.47
N THR A 133 -23.53 4.63 -6.71
CA THR A 133 -24.96 4.29 -6.51
C THR A 133 -25.77 4.36 -7.81
N THR A 134 -25.11 4.69 -8.91
CA THR A 134 -25.70 4.84 -10.24
C THR A 134 -25.02 3.89 -11.21
N PRO A 135 -25.73 3.37 -12.22
CA PRO A 135 -25.10 2.60 -13.29
C PRO A 135 -23.99 3.42 -13.97
N VAL A 136 -22.90 2.77 -14.33
CA VAL A 136 -21.77 3.36 -15.08
C VAL A 136 -21.47 2.50 -16.30
N THR A 137 -21.15 3.12 -17.41
CA THR A 137 -20.80 2.40 -18.64
C THR A 137 -19.29 2.39 -18.81
N LEU A 138 -18.72 1.19 -18.83
CA LEU A 138 -17.33 0.98 -19.21
C LEU A 138 -17.25 0.96 -20.73
N GLU A 139 -16.49 1.89 -21.29
CA GLU A 139 -16.25 2.00 -22.73
C GLU A 139 -14.83 1.57 -23.07
N VAL A 140 -14.67 0.83 -24.16
CA VAL A 140 -13.41 0.20 -24.57
C VAL A 140 -13.05 0.66 -25.98
N TYR A 141 -11.84 1.15 -26.15
CA TYR A 141 -11.32 1.78 -27.37
C TYR A 141 -10.08 1.06 -27.90
N ASP A 142 -9.91 0.98 -29.23
CA ASP A 142 -8.64 0.63 -29.85
C ASP A 142 -7.71 1.84 -29.85
N VAL A 143 -6.72 1.82 -28.95
CA VAL A 143 -5.72 2.86 -28.75
C VAL A 143 -4.36 2.47 -29.33
N ASP A 144 -4.30 1.48 -30.23
CA ASP A 144 -3.08 1.20 -30.98
C ASP A 144 -2.75 2.35 -31.94
N THR A 145 -1.46 2.66 -32.02
CA THR A 145 -0.91 3.78 -32.76
C THR A 145 0.55 3.54 -33.13
N THR A 146 1.00 4.21 -34.20
CA THR A 146 2.40 4.27 -34.62
C THR A 146 3.15 5.44 -33.99
N ALA A 147 2.43 6.41 -33.41
CA ALA A 147 3.03 7.51 -32.65
C ALA A 147 3.60 7.02 -31.31
N SER A 148 4.38 7.86 -30.63
CA SER A 148 4.94 7.54 -29.32
C SER A 148 3.83 7.35 -28.28
N ASP A 149 3.53 6.09 -28.00
CA ASP A 149 2.42 5.63 -27.17
C ASP A 149 2.81 5.50 -25.70
N THR A 150 3.99 6.02 -25.32
CA THR A 150 4.40 6.30 -23.94
C THR A 150 4.02 7.73 -23.54
N VAL A 151 3.57 8.56 -24.49
CA VAL A 151 3.15 9.95 -24.24
C VAL A 151 1.65 9.99 -23.92
N PRO A 152 1.24 10.42 -22.71
CA PRO A 152 -0.17 10.44 -22.31
C PRO A 152 -1.07 11.24 -23.25
N ALA A 153 -0.59 12.38 -23.77
CA ALA A 153 -1.37 13.22 -24.68
C ALA A 153 -1.73 12.51 -25.99
N VAL A 154 -0.83 11.69 -26.52
CA VAL A 154 -1.05 10.88 -27.74
C VAL A 154 -2.17 9.88 -27.50
N LEU A 155 -2.09 9.13 -26.40
CA LEU A 155 -3.10 8.13 -26.05
C LEU A 155 -4.46 8.76 -25.76
N ARG A 156 -4.50 9.90 -25.05
CA ARG A 156 -5.76 10.61 -24.74
C ARG A 156 -6.53 10.97 -26.00
N ALA A 157 -5.83 11.36 -27.07
CA ALA A 157 -6.44 11.70 -28.35
C ALA A 157 -7.10 10.50 -29.05
N LEU A 158 -6.80 9.26 -28.66
CA LEU A 158 -7.36 8.05 -29.29
C LEU A 158 -8.72 7.62 -28.72
N PHE A 159 -9.18 8.22 -27.61
CA PHE A 159 -10.51 7.93 -27.03
C PHE A 159 -11.60 8.71 -27.76
N ARG A 160 -11.87 8.29 -29.00
CA ARG A 160 -12.84 8.89 -29.91
C ARG A 160 -13.87 7.85 -30.37
N PRO A 161 -15.11 8.25 -30.72
CA PRO A 161 -16.18 7.31 -31.05
C PRO A 161 -15.85 6.33 -32.18
N ASP A 162 -15.04 6.73 -33.18
CA ASP A 162 -14.59 5.88 -34.29
C ASP A 162 -13.66 4.74 -33.85
N ARG A 163 -13.05 4.86 -32.66
CA ARG A 163 -12.18 3.84 -32.06
C ARG A 163 -12.89 2.99 -31.01
N LEU A 164 -14.17 3.22 -30.74
CA LEU A 164 -14.92 2.42 -29.77
C LEU A 164 -15.09 1.00 -30.29
N ILE A 165 -14.55 0.02 -29.55
CA ILE A 165 -14.57 -1.40 -29.93
C ILE A 165 -15.42 -2.26 -28.99
N GLY A 166 -15.87 -1.73 -27.87
CA GLY A 166 -16.69 -2.47 -26.92
C GLY A 166 -17.26 -1.59 -25.82
N SER A 167 -18.30 -2.08 -25.15
CA SER A 167 -18.83 -1.42 -23.95
C SER A 167 -19.57 -2.41 -23.06
N LEU A 168 -19.66 -2.08 -21.77
CA LEU A 168 -20.42 -2.84 -20.78
C LEU A 168 -20.99 -1.87 -19.74
N THR A 169 -22.30 -1.90 -19.54
CA THR A 169 -22.94 -1.12 -18.45
C THR A 169 -22.95 -1.96 -17.18
N LEU A 170 -22.36 -1.41 -16.12
CA LEU A 170 -22.29 -2.00 -14.80
C LEU A 170 -23.33 -1.34 -13.90
N THR A 171 -24.10 -2.16 -13.20
CA THR A 171 -25.03 -1.71 -12.18
C THR A 171 -24.39 -1.82 -10.80
N PRO A 172 -24.68 -0.93 -9.84
CA PRO A 172 -24.05 -0.94 -8.51
C PRO A 172 -24.23 -2.24 -7.73
N ASN A 173 -25.30 -2.99 -8.02
CA ASN A 173 -25.61 -4.26 -7.38
C ASN A 173 -24.99 -5.47 -8.10
N ALA A 174 -24.20 -5.26 -9.15
CA ALA A 174 -23.49 -6.34 -9.82
C ALA A 174 -22.43 -6.93 -8.86
N THR A 175 -22.60 -8.20 -8.51
CA THR A 175 -21.80 -8.90 -7.48
C THR A 175 -20.59 -9.64 -8.04
N SER A 176 -20.37 -9.61 -9.36
CA SER A 176 -19.29 -10.38 -9.98
C SER A 176 -17.92 -9.78 -9.66
N ASP A 177 -16.99 -10.64 -9.26
CA ASP A 177 -15.57 -10.30 -9.08
C ASP A 177 -14.83 -10.16 -10.43
N THR A 178 -15.49 -10.49 -11.53
CA THR A 178 -14.92 -10.48 -12.87
C THR A 178 -15.95 -10.00 -13.89
N ILE A 179 -15.57 -9.05 -14.71
CA ILE A 179 -16.40 -8.57 -15.81
C ILE A 179 -15.90 -9.12 -17.15
N ARG A 180 -16.84 -9.40 -18.05
CA ARG A 180 -16.58 -9.84 -19.42
C ARG A 180 -17.14 -8.78 -20.36
N ILE A 181 -16.25 -7.98 -20.92
CA ILE A 181 -16.63 -6.87 -21.79
C ILE A 181 -16.58 -7.36 -23.24
N PRO A 182 -17.70 -7.36 -23.97
CA PRO A 182 -17.69 -7.77 -25.37
C PRO A 182 -16.88 -6.78 -26.22
N ILE A 183 -16.07 -7.32 -27.12
CA ILE A 183 -15.24 -6.55 -28.07
C ILE A 183 -15.65 -6.89 -29.50
N SER A 184 -15.50 -5.94 -30.42
CA SER A 184 -15.79 -6.10 -31.84
C SER A 184 -14.97 -7.23 -32.46
N LYS A 185 -15.67 -8.29 -32.90
CA LYS A 185 -15.07 -9.41 -33.62
C LYS A 185 -14.42 -8.99 -34.95
N THR A 186 -15.00 -8.00 -35.62
CA THR A 186 -14.47 -7.49 -36.90
C THR A 186 -13.11 -6.82 -36.70
N VAL A 187 -12.96 -6.02 -35.64
CA VAL A 187 -11.66 -5.40 -35.30
C VAL A 187 -10.65 -6.49 -34.94
N MET A 188 -11.05 -7.47 -34.11
CA MET A 188 -10.16 -8.55 -33.72
C MET A 188 -9.69 -9.38 -34.92
N GLN A 189 -10.60 -9.78 -35.80
CA GLN A 189 -10.28 -10.53 -37.00
C GLN A 189 -9.33 -9.75 -37.92
N ALA A 190 -9.56 -8.45 -38.12
CA ALA A 190 -8.66 -7.58 -38.88
C ALA A 190 -7.26 -7.51 -38.25
N LYS A 191 -7.18 -7.40 -36.92
CA LYS A 191 -5.90 -7.36 -36.19
C LYS A 191 -5.12 -8.66 -36.32
N ILE A 192 -5.80 -9.82 -36.19
CA ILE A 192 -5.22 -11.16 -36.38
C ILE A 192 -4.71 -11.35 -37.81
N ALA A 193 -5.53 -11.04 -38.82
CA ALA A 193 -5.17 -11.19 -40.23
C ALA A 193 -3.94 -10.33 -40.58
N ALA A 194 -3.86 -9.11 -40.04
CA ALA A 194 -2.73 -8.21 -40.23
C ALA A 194 -1.51 -8.54 -39.34
N LYS A 195 -1.60 -9.55 -38.45
CA LYS A 195 -0.58 -9.88 -37.42
C LYS A 195 -0.16 -8.65 -36.61
N SER A 196 -1.15 -7.83 -36.29
CA SER A 196 -0.96 -6.53 -35.64
C SER A 196 -1.33 -6.58 -34.16
N ARG A 197 -0.89 -5.55 -33.43
CA ARG A 197 -1.09 -5.42 -31.98
C ARG A 197 -2.51 -4.93 -31.70
N LEU A 198 -3.09 -5.40 -30.59
CA LEU A 198 -4.28 -4.78 -30.02
C LEU A 198 -3.90 -4.06 -28.73
N ARG A 199 -4.19 -2.76 -28.65
CA ARG A 199 -4.01 -1.97 -27.44
C ARG A 199 -5.35 -1.38 -27.07
N VAL A 200 -5.74 -1.61 -25.84
CA VAL A 200 -7.07 -1.35 -25.36
C VAL A 200 -7.04 -0.19 -24.37
N GLY A 201 -7.80 0.85 -24.67
CA GLY A 201 -8.05 1.96 -23.75
C GLY A 201 -9.42 1.80 -23.13
N MET A 202 -9.53 2.01 -21.82
CA MET A 202 -10.79 1.95 -21.09
C MET A 202 -11.08 3.28 -20.40
N ARG A 203 -12.34 3.70 -20.42
CA ARG A 203 -12.84 4.85 -19.65
C ARG A 203 -14.25 4.58 -19.15
N LEU A 204 -14.66 5.31 -18.13
CA LEU A 204 -16.05 5.33 -17.69
C LEU A 204 -16.82 6.45 -18.37
N SER A 205 -18.05 6.15 -18.75
CA SER A 205 -19.10 7.08 -19.10
C SER A 205 -20.15 7.07 -17.99
N GLY A 206 -20.60 8.27 -17.59
CA GLY A 206 -21.33 8.49 -16.34
C GLY A 206 -20.42 8.72 -15.14
N ALA A 207 -20.97 9.33 -14.08
CA ALA A 207 -20.21 9.67 -12.88
C ALA A 207 -20.01 8.42 -11.99
N GLY A 208 -18.76 8.06 -11.72
CA GLY A 208 -18.46 6.93 -10.84
C GLY A 208 -17.01 6.49 -10.88
N GLN A 209 -16.73 5.36 -10.23
CA GLN A 209 -15.40 4.78 -10.16
C GLN A 209 -15.46 3.25 -10.05
N LEU A 210 -14.42 2.59 -10.55
CA LEU A 210 -14.16 1.15 -10.48
C LEU A 210 -12.71 0.92 -10.08
N ARG A 211 -12.44 -0.15 -9.35
CA ARG A 211 -11.09 -0.66 -9.16
C ARG A 211 -10.93 -1.95 -9.96
N LEU A 212 -10.03 -1.90 -10.92
CA LEU A 212 -9.67 -3.04 -11.76
C LEU A 212 -8.42 -3.68 -11.17
N ARG A 213 -8.34 -5.00 -11.13
CA ARG A 213 -7.08 -5.66 -10.78
C ARG A 213 -6.11 -5.55 -11.95
N ALA A 214 -4.90 -5.14 -11.64
CA ALA A 214 -3.86 -4.81 -12.61
C ALA A 214 -2.81 -5.91 -12.78
N PHE A 215 -3.05 -7.11 -12.24
CA PHE A 215 -2.11 -8.22 -12.37
C PHE A 215 -1.90 -8.60 -13.83
N THR A 216 -0.65 -8.76 -14.21
CA THR A 216 -0.23 -9.20 -15.54
C THR A 216 0.01 -10.71 -15.61
N PHE A 217 0.14 -11.37 -14.45
CA PHE A 217 0.44 -12.79 -14.34
C PHE A 217 -0.44 -13.49 -13.29
N GLY A 218 -0.67 -14.79 -13.49
CA GLY A 218 -1.36 -15.65 -12.54
C GLY A 218 -2.89 -15.53 -12.55
N ALA A 219 -3.51 -16.19 -11.57
CA ALA A 219 -4.95 -16.14 -11.36
C ALA A 219 -5.39 -14.71 -11.02
N GLY A 220 -6.35 -14.17 -11.78
CA GLY A 220 -6.81 -12.78 -11.61
C GLY A 220 -6.08 -11.75 -12.47
N SER A 221 -5.32 -12.19 -13.48
CA SER A 221 -4.82 -11.31 -14.53
C SER A 221 -5.92 -10.92 -15.54
N THR A 222 -5.75 -9.75 -16.16
CA THR A 222 -6.63 -9.33 -17.25
C THR A 222 -6.24 -10.06 -18.54
N THR A 223 -7.22 -10.66 -19.20
CA THR A 223 -7.01 -11.46 -20.42
C THR A 223 -7.95 -11.06 -21.53
N LEU A 224 -7.46 -11.07 -22.75
CA LEU A 224 -8.27 -11.05 -23.96
C LEU A 224 -8.59 -12.50 -24.34
N GLN A 225 -9.88 -12.83 -24.44
CA GLN A 225 -10.34 -14.16 -24.82
C GLN A 225 -11.10 -14.08 -26.14
N TYR A 226 -10.84 -15.00 -27.06
CA TYR A 226 -11.60 -15.09 -28.31
C TYR A 226 -11.69 -16.50 -28.85
N ASP A 227 -12.73 -16.66 -29.66
CA ASP A 227 -13.21 -17.90 -30.21
C ASP A 227 -12.87 -17.95 -31.71
N ALA A 228 -12.00 -18.88 -32.09
CA ALA A 228 -11.36 -18.93 -33.42
C ALA A 228 -12.24 -19.53 -34.53
N ALA A 229 -13.36 -20.13 -34.17
CA ALA A 229 -14.37 -20.67 -35.07
C ALA A 229 -15.75 -20.69 -34.39
N THR A 230 -16.80 -20.97 -35.14
CA THR A 230 -18.16 -21.11 -34.58
C THR A 230 -18.40 -22.49 -33.95
N ASP A 231 -17.58 -23.49 -34.27
CA ASP A 231 -17.62 -24.81 -33.62
C ASP A 231 -17.13 -24.71 -32.16
N THR A 232 -17.48 -25.66 -31.28
CA THR A 232 -17.04 -25.71 -29.88
C THR A 232 -15.97 -26.78 -29.63
N SER A 233 -15.47 -27.44 -30.67
CA SER A 233 -14.45 -28.50 -30.58
C SER A 233 -13.06 -28.01 -30.21
N TYR A 234 -12.79 -26.70 -30.33
CA TYR A 234 -11.54 -26.07 -29.93
C TYR A 234 -11.61 -25.50 -28.51
N ARG A 235 -10.44 -25.12 -27.98
CA ARG A 235 -10.34 -24.38 -26.70
C ARG A 235 -10.25 -22.87 -26.96
N PRO A 236 -11.05 -22.03 -26.28
CA PRO A 236 -10.95 -20.59 -26.42
C PRO A 236 -9.52 -20.11 -26.25
N ILE A 237 -9.12 -19.18 -27.11
CA ILE A 237 -7.79 -18.60 -27.06
C ILE A 237 -7.78 -17.56 -25.96
N ILE A 238 -6.77 -17.61 -25.11
CA ILE A 238 -6.59 -16.68 -24.00
C ILE A 238 -5.23 -16.02 -24.18
N VAL A 239 -5.25 -14.70 -24.32
CA VAL A 239 -4.06 -13.86 -24.45
C VAL A 239 -3.95 -12.99 -23.20
N THR A 240 -2.82 -13.09 -22.50
CA THR A 240 -2.51 -12.21 -21.36
C THR A 240 -1.98 -10.88 -21.86
N ALA A 241 -2.20 -9.81 -21.08
CA ALA A 241 -1.62 -8.52 -21.39
C ALA A 241 -0.08 -8.61 -21.42
N GLY A 242 0.52 -7.97 -22.41
CA GLY A 242 1.95 -7.99 -22.68
C GLY A 242 2.31 -6.98 -23.77
N THR A 243 3.50 -6.40 -23.66
CA THR A 243 4.00 -5.43 -24.63
C THR A 243 5.46 -5.67 -24.92
N THR A 244 5.88 -5.27 -26.11
CA THR A 244 7.29 -5.27 -26.51
C THR A 244 7.62 -3.89 -27.02
N LEU A 245 8.29 -3.10 -26.19
CA LEU A 245 8.81 -1.79 -26.56
C LEU A 245 10.23 -1.95 -27.15
N PRO A 246 10.53 -1.33 -28.30
CA PRO A 246 11.87 -1.40 -28.89
C PRO A 246 12.95 -0.93 -27.91
N ASN A 247 13.98 -1.75 -27.71
CA ASN A 247 15.13 -1.48 -26.82
C ASN A 247 14.75 -1.23 -25.35
N ALA A 248 13.55 -1.62 -24.92
CA ALA A 248 13.14 -1.49 -23.53
C ALA A 248 13.49 -2.76 -22.73
N PRO A 249 14.01 -2.61 -21.50
CA PRO A 249 14.20 -3.74 -20.61
C PRO A 249 12.85 -4.32 -20.14
N ASP A 250 12.88 -5.55 -19.62
CA ASP A 250 11.67 -6.31 -19.26
C ASP A 250 10.80 -5.63 -18.20
N ASP A 251 11.41 -4.91 -17.26
CA ASP A 251 10.70 -4.13 -16.24
C ASP A 251 9.91 -2.97 -16.85
N VAL A 252 10.46 -2.30 -17.87
CA VAL A 252 9.75 -1.26 -18.62
C VAL A 252 8.63 -1.88 -19.45
N ASN A 253 8.86 -3.03 -20.10
CA ASN A 253 7.80 -3.75 -20.81
C ASN A 253 6.66 -4.12 -19.85
N GLN A 254 6.98 -4.66 -18.67
CA GLN A 254 5.99 -4.97 -17.66
C GLN A 254 5.22 -3.72 -17.22
N ALA A 255 5.90 -2.60 -17.02
CA ALA A 255 5.28 -1.34 -16.62
C ALA A 255 4.25 -0.79 -17.62
N TYR A 256 4.47 -0.99 -18.91
CA TYR A 256 3.57 -0.51 -19.95
C TYR A 256 2.55 -1.56 -20.43
N SER A 257 2.53 -2.76 -19.84
CA SER A 257 1.54 -3.78 -20.20
C SER A 257 0.13 -3.42 -19.73
N VAL A 258 -0.01 -2.95 -18.49
CA VAL A 258 -1.27 -2.53 -17.86
C VAL A 258 -1.00 -1.31 -16.98
N TYR A 259 -1.59 -0.18 -17.30
CA TYR A 259 -1.36 1.07 -16.56
C TYR A 259 -2.54 2.04 -16.65
N ALA A 260 -2.50 3.10 -15.84
CA ALA A 260 -3.49 4.16 -15.87
C ALA A 260 -2.92 5.49 -16.37
N LEU A 261 -3.77 6.24 -17.07
CA LEU A 261 -3.58 7.64 -17.40
C LEU A 261 -4.43 8.49 -16.47
N THR A 262 -3.87 9.58 -15.97
CA THR A 262 -4.62 10.59 -15.22
C THR A 262 -4.87 11.79 -16.12
N ASP A 263 -6.13 12.17 -16.30
CA ASP A 263 -6.53 13.36 -17.04
C ASP A 263 -6.76 14.53 -16.08
N VAL A 264 -7.50 14.26 -15.01
CA VAL A 264 -7.76 15.18 -13.89
C VAL A 264 -7.44 14.41 -12.62
N GLY A 265 -6.74 15.01 -11.67
CA GLY A 265 -6.35 14.32 -10.44
C GLY A 265 -5.85 15.26 -9.36
N SER A 266 -5.16 14.69 -8.37
CA SER A 266 -4.59 15.41 -7.25
C SER A 266 -3.61 16.49 -7.70
N LEU A 267 -3.73 17.68 -7.11
CA LEU A 267 -2.78 18.75 -7.34
C LEU A 267 -1.44 18.40 -6.68
N PRO A 268 -0.30 18.75 -7.31
CA PRO A 268 1.01 18.65 -6.67
C PRO A 268 1.06 19.35 -5.30
N PRO A 269 2.00 18.95 -4.42
CA PRO A 269 2.24 19.66 -3.17
C PRO A 269 2.64 21.11 -3.44
N GLU A 270 2.06 22.04 -2.68
CA GLU A 270 2.48 23.44 -2.67
C GLU A 270 3.79 23.61 -1.89
N THR A 271 4.45 24.76 -2.00
CA THR A 271 5.74 25.01 -1.30
C THR A 271 5.64 24.86 0.22
N THR A 272 4.50 25.22 0.80
CA THR A 272 4.18 25.12 2.24
C THR A 272 3.36 23.89 2.60
N GLY A 273 3.13 22.99 1.64
CA GLY A 273 2.27 21.83 1.77
C GLY A 273 3.00 20.50 1.57
N LEU A 274 2.49 19.46 2.23
CA LEU A 274 2.82 18.06 2.04
C LEU A 274 1.56 17.32 1.62
N VAL A 275 1.70 16.32 0.76
CA VAL A 275 0.60 15.48 0.27
C VAL A 275 0.93 14.01 0.52
N VAL A 276 -0.03 13.28 1.06
CA VAL A 276 0.02 11.82 1.25
C VAL A 276 -1.19 11.20 0.57
N GLY A 277 -0.96 10.30 -0.38
CA GLY A 277 -2.02 9.74 -1.22
C GLY A 277 -2.35 10.60 -2.42
N GLY A 278 -3.62 10.58 -2.84
CA GLY A 278 -4.09 11.20 -4.07
C GLY A 278 -3.97 10.31 -5.29
N TYR A 279 -4.27 10.88 -6.45
CA TYR A 279 -4.14 10.20 -7.75
C TYR A 279 -3.61 11.16 -8.83
N PRO A 280 -2.39 10.96 -9.36
CA PRO A 280 -1.39 9.97 -8.94
C PRO A 280 -1.02 10.12 -7.47
N ALA A 281 -0.60 9.03 -6.81
CA ALA A 281 -0.36 9.08 -5.38
C ALA A 281 1.00 9.67 -5.02
N TYR A 282 1.04 10.34 -3.88
CA TYR A 282 2.21 10.94 -3.27
C TYR A 282 2.57 10.24 -1.97
N ARG A 283 3.87 10.09 -1.73
CA ARG A 283 4.42 9.74 -0.42
C ARG A 283 5.11 10.95 0.17
N THR A 284 4.96 11.17 1.46
CA THR A 284 5.68 12.25 2.16
C THR A 284 6.87 11.67 2.90
N TYR A 285 8.01 12.34 2.83
CA TYR A 285 9.24 12.02 3.56
C TYR A 285 9.55 13.16 4.53
N MET A 286 9.95 12.82 5.76
CA MET A 286 10.37 13.75 6.80
C MET A 286 11.64 13.23 7.49
N ARG A 287 12.68 14.07 7.54
CA ARG A 287 13.93 13.80 8.26
C ARG A 287 14.02 14.66 9.51
N PHE A 288 14.38 14.03 10.62
CA PHE A 288 14.46 14.64 11.94
C PHE A 288 15.91 14.85 12.38
N ASN A 289 16.16 15.95 13.07
CA ASN A 289 17.36 16.20 13.85
C ASN A 289 16.99 16.19 15.33
N VAL A 290 17.09 15.01 15.93
CA VAL A 290 16.84 14.81 17.36
C VAL A 290 18.18 14.79 18.10
N PRO A 291 18.34 15.54 19.21
CA PRO A 291 19.57 15.50 19.98
C PRO A 291 19.96 14.09 20.43
N LEU A 292 21.23 13.71 20.24
CA LEU A 292 21.74 12.37 20.58
C LEU A 292 21.53 12.00 22.05
N ARG A 293 21.55 12.98 22.97
CA ARG A 293 21.22 12.75 24.39
C ARG A 293 19.83 12.14 24.61
N ILE A 294 18.89 12.40 23.70
CA ILE A 294 17.52 11.86 23.74
C ILE A 294 17.47 10.50 23.04
N THR A 295 18.06 10.37 21.86
CA THR A 295 17.98 9.12 21.09
C THR A 295 18.84 8.02 21.65
N ASP A 296 20.05 8.33 22.13
CA ASP A 296 21.06 7.32 22.44
C ASP A 296 21.17 7.05 23.94
N SER A 297 20.90 8.07 24.77
CA SER A 297 21.14 8.00 26.21
C SER A 297 19.87 8.00 27.06
N SER A 298 18.70 8.34 26.51
CA SER A 298 17.46 8.43 27.28
C SER A 298 16.51 7.27 27.00
N THR A 299 15.65 6.96 27.98
CA THR A 299 14.54 6.01 27.77
C THR A 299 13.32 6.75 27.26
N ILE A 300 13.02 6.62 25.96
CA ILE A 300 11.83 7.23 25.35
C ILE A 300 10.59 6.41 25.74
N VAL A 301 9.58 7.07 26.33
CA VAL A 301 8.31 6.43 26.74
C VAL A 301 7.12 6.85 25.88
N ARG A 302 7.20 8.01 25.21
CA ARG A 302 6.20 8.47 24.24
C ARG A 302 6.89 9.24 23.11
N ALA A 303 6.43 9.04 21.88
CA ALA A 303 6.79 9.92 20.78
C ALA A 303 5.61 10.09 19.83
N ASP A 304 5.22 11.34 19.58
CA ASP A 304 4.15 11.71 18.66
C ASP A 304 4.69 12.66 17.58
N LEU A 305 4.40 12.34 16.32
CA LEU A 305 4.55 13.28 15.21
C LEU A 305 3.27 14.11 15.10
N LEU A 306 3.40 15.41 15.33
CA LEU A 306 2.31 16.37 15.25
C LEU A 306 2.31 17.01 13.86
N LEU A 307 1.25 16.77 13.08
CA LEU A 307 1.06 17.33 11.75
C LEU A 307 -0.19 18.19 11.73
N THR A 308 -0.09 19.39 11.15
CA THR A 308 -1.27 20.24 10.98
C THR A 308 -1.90 19.92 9.62
N GLN A 309 -3.10 19.33 9.65
CA GLN A 309 -3.83 18.93 8.46
C GLN A 309 -4.53 20.14 7.82
N GLN A 310 -4.41 20.22 6.49
CA GLN A 310 -5.20 21.08 5.63
C GLN A 310 -6.37 20.26 5.05
N PRO A 311 -7.57 20.84 4.94
CA PRO A 311 -8.69 20.15 4.31
C PRO A 311 -8.38 19.88 2.84
N SER A 312 -8.44 18.63 2.42
CA SER A 312 -8.37 18.30 0.99
C SER A 312 -9.58 18.91 0.27
N ARG A 313 -9.31 19.55 -0.88
CA ARG A 313 -10.34 20.13 -1.76
C ARG A 313 -11.35 19.10 -2.25
N PHE A 314 -10.91 17.86 -2.45
CA PHE A 314 -11.69 16.80 -3.08
C PHE A 314 -12.11 15.70 -2.09
N GLY A 315 -11.73 15.84 -0.82
CA GLY A 315 -12.08 14.90 0.24
C GLY A 315 -13.58 14.90 0.56
N ASN A 316 -14.13 13.74 0.90
CA ASN A 316 -15.45 13.63 1.50
C ASN A 316 -15.31 13.61 3.03
N VAL A 317 -16.20 14.31 3.75
CA VAL A 317 -16.23 14.32 5.22
C VAL A 317 -16.62 12.96 5.82
N ALA A 318 -17.36 12.14 5.07
CA ALA A 318 -17.78 10.80 5.49
C ALA A 318 -16.74 9.71 5.15
N ASP A 319 -15.66 10.06 4.46
CA ASP A 319 -14.64 9.10 4.03
C ASP A 319 -13.41 9.18 4.94
N SER A 320 -12.79 8.04 5.21
CA SER A 320 -11.57 7.95 6.00
C SER A 320 -10.56 7.06 5.31
N VAL A 321 -9.31 7.49 5.33
CA VAL A 321 -8.19 6.74 4.76
C VAL A 321 -7.19 6.40 5.86
N ALA A 322 -6.71 5.16 5.83
CA ALA A 322 -5.63 4.74 6.72
C ALA A 322 -4.30 5.24 6.18
N VAL A 323 -3.54 5.90 7.06
CA VAL A 323 -2.17 6.34 6.83
C VAL A 323 -1.23 5.28 7.35
N PHE A 324 -0.30 4.88 6.49
CA PHE A 324 0.73 3.90 6.79
C PHE A 324 2.06 4.60 7.03
N PRO A 325 2.63 4.43 8.24
CA PRO A 325 4.02 4.76 8.49
C PRO A 325 4.96 3.93 7.62
N LEU A 326 5.99 4.55 7.05
CA LEU A 326 7.11 3.90 6.38
C LEU A 326 8.40 4.28 7.10
N VAL A 327 9.30 3.31 7.23
CA VAL A 327 10.62 3.48 7.85
C VAL A 327 11.68 3.39 6.75
N PRO A 328 12.31 4.52 6.39
CA PRO A 328 13.46 4.50 5.50
C PRO A 328 14.61 3.70 6.12
N THR A 329 15.12 2.72 5.39
CA THR A 329 16.19 1.80 5.84
C THR A 329 17.53 2.03 5.15
N THR A 330 17.59 2.99 4.21
CA THR A 330 18.79 3.29 3.42
C THR A 330 19.77 4.18 4.17
N THR A 331 21.06 4.05 3.87
CA THR A 331 22.12 4.93 4.37
C THR A 331 22.06 6.31 3.71
N SER A 332 22.80 7.27 4.25
CA SER A 332 22.97 8.62 3.71
C SER A 332 23.69 8.67 2.35
N GLU A 333 24.24 7.56 1.87
CA GLU A 333 24.85 7.46 0.54
C GLU A 333 23.81 7.48 -0.58
N ILE A 334 22.58 7.03 -0.29
CA ILE A 334 21.47 7.13 -1.22
C ILE A 334 20.84 8.52 -1.10
N SER A 335 21.20 9.40 -2.02
CA SER A 335 20.69 10.78 -2.09
C SER A 335 19.36 10.91 -2.83
N ASP A 336 19.02 9.92 -3.68
CA ASP A 336 17.74 9.90 -4.39
C ASP A 336 16.59 9.49 -3.44
N LEU A 337 15.81 10.49 -3.03
CA LEU A 337 14.66 10.30 -2.15
C LEU A 337 13.59 9.36 -2.74
N ARG A 338 13.46 9.25 -4.07
CA ARG A 338 12.53 8.29 -4.69
C ARG A 338 12.97 6.88 -4.34
N ARG A 339 14.26 6.58 -4.53
CA ARG A 339 14.86 5.29 -4.20
C ARG A 339 14.79 4.98 -2.70
N VAL A 340 15.02 5.98 -1.84
CA VAL A 340 14.85 5.86 -0.38
C VAL A 340 13.42 5.40 -0.02
N LEU A 341 12.41 6.00 -0.64
CA LEU A 341 11.00 5.69 -0.39
C LEU A 341 10.53 4.36 -1.00
N ASP A 342 11.10 3.94 -2.13
CA ASP A 342 10.82 2.63 -2.72
C ASP A 342 11.43 1.48 -1.90
N LEU A 343 12.55 1.72 -1.21
CA LEU A 343 13.21 0.76 -0.33
C LEU A 343 12.76 0.84 1.14
N ALA A 344 11.87 1.77 1.48
CA ALA A 344 11.37 1.92 2.84
C ALA A 344 10.51 0.72 3.25
N SER A 345 10.66 0.27 4.49
CA SER A 345 9.86 -0.81 5.06
C SER A 345 8.55 -0.28 5.66
N GLU A 346 7.53 -1.14 5.76
CA GLU A 346 6.31 -0.77 6.46
C GLU A 346 6.53 -0.67 7.97
N GLY A 347 6.09 0.45 8.56
CA GLY A 347 6.26 0.72 9.98
C GLY A 347 5.49 -0.23 10.90
N THR A 348 4.44 -0.89 10.40
CA THR A 348 3.68 -1.91 11.13
C THR A 348 4.55 -3.09 11.53
N LEU A 349 5.53 -3.47 10.70
CA LEU A 349 6.53 -4.50 11.04
C LEU A 349 7.45 -4.07 12.19
N THR A 350 7.53 -2.77 12.44
CA THR A 350 8.30 -2.17 13.54
C THR A 350 7.41 -1.71 14.70
N GLY A 351 6.12 -2.11 14.72
CA GLY A 351 5.18 -1.75 15.78
C GLY A 351 4.66 -0.30 15.74
N ILE A 352 4.70 0.35 14.57
CA ILE A 352 4.08 1.67 14.36
C ILE A 352 2.67 1.46 13.84
N ASP A 353 1.68 1.97 14.58
CA ASP A 353 0.28 1.81 14.24
C ASP A 353 -0.16 2.67 13.05
N THR A 354 -1.13 2.14 12.30
CA THR A 354 -1.83 2.90 11.26
C THR A 354 -2.83 3.85 11.90
N THR A 355 -2.94 5.06 11.38
CA THR A 355 -3.96 6.02 11.83
C THR A 355 -4.96 6.29 10.72
N ARG A 356 -6.26 6.28 11.02
CA ARG A 356 -7.30 6.71 10.05
C ARG A 356 -7.54 8.20 10.17
N LEU A 357 -7.49 8.90 9.04
CA LEU A 357 -7.77 10.32 8.94
C LEU A 357 -8.84 10.57 7.89
N VAL A 358 -9.66 11.59 8.12
CA VAL A 358 -10.66 12.06 7.17
C VAL A 358 -10.01 13.11 6.26
N PRO A 359 -9.91 12.90 4.94
CA PRO A 359 -9.26 13.84 4.02
C PRO A 359 -9.73 15.30 4.12
N ARG A 360 -11.02 15.52 4.35
CA ARG A 360 -11.63 16.86 4.42
C ARG A 360 -11.53 17.51 5.80
N ASP A 361 -11.03 16.80 6.79
CA ASP A 361 -10.82 17.34 8.14
C ASP A 361 -9.63 18.32 8.16
N SER A 362 -9.49 19.06 9.26
CA SER A 362 -8.44 20.05 9.47
C SER A 362 -7.89 19.99 10.90
N GLY A 363 -6.86 20.79 11.16
CA GLY A 363 -6.26 20.92 12.49
C GLY A 363 -5.17 19.90 12.78
N GLN A 364 -4.65 19.94 14.00
CA GLN A 364 -3.49 19.13 14.38
C GLN A 364 -3.88 17.65 14.56
N LYS A 365 -3.10 16.76 13.96
CA LYS A 365 -3.18 15.31 14.08
C LYS A 365 -1.89 14.80 14.73
N ALA A 366 -2.02 13.86 15.65
CA ALA A 366 -0.89 13.20 16.30
C ALA A 366 -0.79 11.77 15.78
N LEU A 367 0.39 11.41 15.25
CA LEU A 367 0.72 10.06 14.83
C LEU A 367 1.70 9.47 15.83
N ASN A 368 1.38 8.33 16.43
CA ASN A 368 2.28 7.63 17.34
C ASN A 368 3.48 7.09 16.56
N VAL A 369 4.69 7.52 16.95
CA VAL A 369 5.96 7.09 16.35
C VAL A 369 6.93 6.56 17.42
N LEU A 370 6.42 6.11 18.57
CA LEU A 370 7.21 5.63 19.69
C LEU A 370 8.17 4.51 19.30
N ALA A 371 7.67 3.50 18.58
CA ALA A 371 8.47 2.34 18.21
C ALA A 371 9.64 2.73 17.28
N LEU A 372 9.40 3.67 16.35
CA LEU A 372 10.45 4.25 15.50
C LEU A 372 11.47 5.06 16.30
N ALA A 373 11.00 5.94 17.19
CA ALA A 373 11.89 6.77 17.99
C ALA A 373 12.81 5.91 18.86
N ARG A 374 12.31 4.79 19.40
CA ARG A 374 13.09 3.81 20.15
C ARG A 374 14.11 3.04 19.30
N SER A 375 13.81 2.80 18.02
CA SER A 375 14.73 2.06 17.13
C SER A 375 15.90 2.92 16.65
N TRP A 376 15.80 4.26 16.68
CA TRP A 376 16.89 5.14 16.25
C TRP A 376 18.21 4.92 16.98
N ARG A 377 18.19 4.48 18.24
CA ARG A 377 19.40 4.15 19.01
C ARG A 377 20.16 2.93 18.48
N THR A 378 19.48 2.04 17.76
CA THR A 378 20.07 0.81 17.19
C THR A 378 20.50 1.00 15.75
N LEU A 379 20.17 2.14 15.13
CA LEU A 379 20.54 2.43 13.75
C LEU A 379 21.96 3.04 13.69
N PRO A 380 22.77 2.68 12.68
CA PRO A 380 24.03 3.35 12.43
C PRO A 380 23.87 4.87 12.29
N THR A 381 24.91 5.62 12.63
CA THR A 381 24.93 7.09 12.46
C THR A 381 24.73 7.52 11.01
N SER A 382 25.13 6.69 10.05
CA SER A 382 24.93 6.89 8.61
C SER A 382 23.48 6.73 8.13
N VAL A 383 22.57 6.19 8.96
CA VAL A 383 21.14 6.06 8.59
C VAL A 383 20.40 7.32 9.04
N PRO A 384 19.74 8.07 8.13
CA PRO A 384 18.96 9.24 8.51
C PRO A 384 17.82 8.88 9.46
N ARG A 385 17.61 9.70 10.50
CA ARG A 385 16.47 9.56 11.41
C ARG A 385 15.29 10.14 10.66
N ALA A 386 14.57 9.28 9.97
CA ALA A 386 13.54 9.70 9.04
C ALA A 386 12.31 8.81 9.14
N PHE A 387 11.24 9.33 8.55
CA PHE A 387 9.96 8.68 8.49
C PHE A 387 9.29 9.08 7.19
N ALA A 388 8.48 8.18 6.64
CA ALA A 388 7.67 8.48 5.50
C ALA A 388 6.22 8.05 5.70
N LEU A 389 5.34 8.60 4.87
CA LEU A 389 3.91 8.40 4.93
C LEU A 389 3.39 8.00 3.55
N ARG A 390 2.53 6.98 3.54
CA ARG A 390 1.67 6.63 2.41
C ARG A 390 0.25 6.39 2.91
N ILE A 391 -0.71 6.24 2.01
CA ILE A 391 -2.06 5.76 2.34
C ILE A 391 -2.22 4.26 2.03
N ALA A 392 -3.26 3.66 2.61
CA ALA A 392 -3.79 2.38 2.16
C ALA A 392 -4.15 2.43 0.67
N LEU A 393 -4.10 1.29 -0.04
CA LEU A 393 -4.53 1.20 -1.45
C LEU A 393 -3.95 2.32 -2.33
N GLU A 394 -2.68 2.65 -2.11
CA GLU A 394 -1.94 3.66 -2.87
C GLU A 394 -2.03 3.37 -4.37
N GLY A 395 -2.34 4.40 -5.17
CA GLY A 395 -2.55 4.25 -6.63
C GLY A 395 -3.82 3.50 -7.02
N ALA A 396 -4.69 3.14 -6.07
CA ALA A 396 -5.97 2.47 -6.30
C ALA A 396 -7.16 3.22 -5.67
N GLN A 397 -6.91 4.36 -5.01
CA GLN A 397 -7.93 5.21 -4.46
C GLN A 397 -7.56 6.69 -4.57
N PRO A 398 -8.55 7.60 -4.59
CA PRO A 398 -8.33 9.03 -4.80
C PRO A 398 -8.05 9.83 -3.52
N ALA A 399 -8.17 9.21 -2.34
CA ALA A 399 -8.07 9.93 -1.08
C ALA A 399 -6.69 10.59 -0.95
N GLU A 400 -6.67 11.89 -0.65
CA GLU A 400 -5.44 12.63 -0.40
C GLU A 400 -5.51 13.31 0.96
N LEU A 401 -4.43 13.26 1.71
CA LEU A 401 -4.25 14.02 2.94
C LEU A 401 -3.24 15.12 2.69
N ARG A 402 -3.58 16.33 3.13
CA ARG A 402 -2.70 17.50 2.99
C ARG A 402 -2.26 17.97 4.37
N PHE A 403 -0.98 18.25 4.52
CA PHE A 403 -0.40 18.77 5.76
C PHE A 403 0.45 20.00 5.47
N PHE A 404 0.67 20.85 6.46
CA PHE A 404 1.67 21.91 6.35
C PHE A 404 3.09 21.34 6.42
N SER A 405 4.00 21.92 5.63
CA SER A 405 5.43 21.58 5.63
C SER A 405 6.23 22.46 6.59
N SER A 406 7.52 22.16 6.73
CA SER A 406 8.52 22.93 7.45
C SER A 406 8.66 24.37 6.94
N ARG A 407 8.23 24.64 5.70
CA ARG A 407 8.23 25.98 5.09
C ARG A 407 7.00 26.82 5.46
N ALA A 408 6.00 26.24 6.13
CA ALA A 408 4.83 26.98 6.61
C ALA A 408 5.17 27.92 7.79
N SER A 409 4.17 28.68 8.25
CA SER A 409 4.29 29.48 9.47
C SER A 409 4.57 28.58 10.69
N ALA A 410 5.37 29.06 11.65
CA ALA A 410 5.90 28.26 12.75
C ALA A 410 4.84 27.55 13.62
N SER A 411 3.63 28.10 13.70
CA SER A 411 2.52 27.46 14.41
C SER A 411 1.98 26.22 13.71
N LEU A 412 2.12 26.13 12.38
CA LEU A 412 1.55 25.07 11.54
C LEU A 412 2.56 23.96 11.18
N ARG A 413 3.86 24.23 11.32
CA ARG A 413 4.93 23.30 10.94
C ARG A 413 4.82 21.94 11.65
N PRO A 414 5.29 20.85 11.00
CA PRO A 414 5.46 19.55 11.63
C PRO A 414 6.33 19.62 12.89
N LYS A 415 5.91 18.96 13.98
CA LYS A 415 6.63 18.94 15.26
C LYS A 415 6.76 17.51 15.77
N LEU A 416 7.85 17.24 16.48
CA LEU A 416 8.04 15.98 17.19
C LEU A 416 7.91 16.25 18.69
N ARG A 417 6.97 15.55 19.33
CA ARG A 417 6.81 15.56 20.79
C ARG A 417 7.35 14.26 21.36
N ILE A 418 8.34 14.34 22.23
CA ILE A 418 8.96 13.18 22.88
C ILE A 418 8.87 13.34 24.39
N THR A 419 8.33 12.33 25.05
CA THR A 419 8.44 12.16 26.50
C THR A 419 9.49 11.11 26.81
N TYR A 420 10.51 11.47 27.59
CA TYR A 420 11.64 10.60 27.87
C TYR A 420 12.14 10.74 29.31
N LEU A 421 12.79 9.68 29.78
CA LEU A 421 13.55 9.64 31.03
C LEU A 421 15.03 9.87 30.69
N PRO A 422 15.64 10.99 31.10
CA PRO A 422 17.07 11.20 30.92
C PRO A 422 17.86 10.10 31.63
N LYS A 423 19.02 9.70 31.12
CA LYS A 423 19.95 8.86 31.87
C LYS A 423 20.35 9.59 33.16
N SER A 424 20.20 8.95 34.32
CA SER A 424 20.99 9.35 35.48
C SER A 424 22.45 9.02 35.19
N GLU A 425 23.31 10.03 35.23
CA GLU A 425 24.73 9.78 35.36
C GLU A 425 24.95 9.25 36.78
N PHE A 426 25.18 7.94 36.90
CA PHE A 426 25.74 7.39 38.13
C PHE A 426 27.12 8.02 38.31
N VAL A 427 27.20 9.08 39.11
CA VAL A 427 28.46 9.53 39.68
C VAL A 427 28.83 8.44 40.70
N LEU A 428 29.68 7.51 40.28
CA LEU A 428 30.35 6.63 41.23
C LEU A 428 31.22 7.52 42.14
N PRO A 429 31.07 7.45 43.47
CA PRO A 429 31.86 8.23 44.41
C PRO A 429 33.35 7.87 44.37
#